data_AF-A9VBS5-F1
#
_entry.id   AF-A9VBS5-F1
#
_cell.length_a   1.000
_cell.length_b   1.000
_cell.length_c   1.000
_cell.angle_alpha   90.00
_cell.angle_beta   90.00
_cell.angle_gamma   90.00
#
_symmetry.space_group_name_H-M   'P 1'
#
loop_
_entity.id
_entity.type
_entity.pdbx_description
1 polymer ?
#
loop_
_entity_poly.entity_id
_entity_poly.type
_entity_poly.pdbx_seq_one_letter_code
_entity_poly.pdbx_strand_id
1 'polypeptide(L)'
;MPPKEEKPPLTEEEIREKFDEVTATSIDAQAKTFLRAFVSEFSGKFEEVLDLAEEFKKYAPDTGVVRELEEDKAHLFLERRGETLTVKELRDALKEIDLDSNNRVSFIEYCMYKYEKKLPELFEEKDHQIEHLLRALEAAIDAYQQALAEKQAREEKIKQLEAQAEQGGVKGMRAKAELEAMRNEDQLERNKREIQAGAKQRAAQKAVDNGDPYAEEQKRLAAEKKKREEEEKKQRAEARARLAEKAKLWN
;
A
#
# COMPACT_ATOMS: atom_id res chain seq x y z
N MET A 1 -27.74 19.15 -12.50
CA MET A 1 -26.59 18.88 -11.62
C MET A 1 -25.94 20.21 -11.34
N PRO A 2 -25.70 20.59 -10.06
CA PRO A 2 -24.86 21.74 -9.79
C PRO A 2 -23.46 21.49 -10.41
N PRO A 3 -22.82 22.50 -10.98
CA PRO A 3 -21.43 22.37 -11.43
C PRO A 3 -20.58 21.94 -10.23
N LYS A 4 -19.74 20.91 -10.40
CA LYS A 4 -18.75 20.55 -9.38
C LYS A 4 -17.86 21.80 -9.21
N GLU A 5 -17.83 22.35 -8.01
CA GLU A 5 -16.84 23.37 -7.65
C GLU A 5 -15.47 22.68 -7.78
N GLU A 6 -14.75 22.99 -8.85
CA GLU A 6 -13.37 22.55 -9.04
C GLU A 6 -12.54 23.23 -7.96
N LYS A 7 -12.02 22.43 -7.02
CA LYS A 7 -11.06 22.94 -6.05
C LYS A 7 -9.84 23.50 -6.82
N PRO A 8 -9.26 24.61 -6.37
CA PRO A 8 -8.04 25.10 -6.98
C PRO A 8 -6.94 24.03 -6.94
N PRO A 9 -6.06 23.97 -7.95
CA PRO A 9 -4.93 23.05 -7.94
C PRO A 9 -4.04 23.32 -6.73
N LEU A 10 -3.42 22.26 -6.21
CA LEU A 10 -2.48 22.36 -5.08
C LEU A 10 -1.31 23.28 -5.47
N THR A 11 -0.85 24.07 -4.50
CA THR A 11 0.37 24.88 -4.63
C THR A 11 1.62 24.00 -4.57
N GLU A 12 2.75 24.51 -5.07
CA GLU A 12 4.04 23.78 -5.01
C GLU A 12 4.46 23.45 -3.56
N GLU A 13 4.19 24.36 -2.62
CA GLU A 13 4.46 24.16 -1.19
C GLU A 13 3.62 23.00 -0.61
N GLU A 14 2.31 22.98 -0.89
CA GLU A 14 1.42 21.89 -0.44
C GLU A 14 1.79 20.54 -1.07
N ILE A 15 2.22 20.53 -2.33
CA ILE A 15 2.69 19.33 -3.02
C ILE A 15 3.95 18.79 -2.33
N ARG A 16 4.89 19.67 -1.96
CA ARG A 16 6.12 19.28 -1.26
C ARG A 16 5.83 18.74 0.13
N GLU A 17 5.00 19.42 0.92
CA GLU A 17 4.61 18.93 2.26
C GLU A 17 3.99 17.53 2.20
N LYS A 18 3.07 17.30 1.26
CA LYS A 18 2.48 15.98 1.04
C LYS A 18 3.51 14.95 0.60
N PHE A 19 4.51 15.36 -0.19
CA PHE A 19 5.57 14.45 -0.61
C PHE A 19 6.45 14.04 0.57
N ASP A 20 6.84 14.98 1.42
CA ASP A 20 7.60 14.71 2.65
C ASP A 20 6.83 13.75 3.59
N GLU A 21 5.50 13.89 3.67
CA GLU A 21 4.66 12.95 4.40
C GLU A 21 4.73 11.53 3.83
N VAL A 22 4.75 11.39 2.50
CA VAL A 22 4.83 10.09 1.81
C VAL A 22 6.21 9.46 1.98
N THR A 23 7.29 10.21 1.79
CA THR A 23 8.68 9.71 1.94
C THR A 23 8.94 9.28 3.39
N ALA A 24 8.31 9.93 4.38
CA ALA A 24 8.38 9.54 5.79
C ALA A 24 7.66 8.21 6.13
N THR A 25 6.89 7.63 5.20
CA THR A 25 6.24 6.32 5.40
C THR A 25 7.15 5.14 5.04
N SER A 26 6.75 3.92 5.44
CA SER A 26 7.47 2.70 5.05
C SER A 26 7.45 2.49 3.52
N ILE A 27 8.44 1.78 2.99
CA ILE A 27 8.49 1.39 1.55
C ILE A 27 7.16 0.81 1.04
N ASP A 28 6.49 -0.05 1.82
CA ASP A 28 5.19 -0.62 1.44
C ASP A 28 4.07 0.41 1.30
N ALA A 29 4.06 1.39 2.19
CA ALA A 29 3.10 2.49 2.15
C ALA A 29 3.39 3.42 0.97
N GLN A 30 4.67 3.69 0.70
CA GLN A 30 5.10 4.43 -0.50
C GLN A 30 4.65 3.72 -1.79
N ALA A 31 4.84 2.40 -1.87
CA ALA A 31 4.38 1.59 -3.00
C ALA A 31 2.86 1.66 -3.20
N LYS A 32 2.09 1.58 -2.10
CA LYS A 32 0.62 1.73 -2.15
C LYS A 32 0.20 3.12 -2.60
N THR A 33 0.86 4.18 -2.10
CA THR A 33 0.59 5.56 -2.53
C THR A 33 0.82 5.71 -4.03
N PHE A 34 1.94 5.20 -4.54
CA PHE A 34 2.24 5.20 -5.97
C PHE A 34 1.17 4.45 -6.79
N LEU A 35 0.88 3.20 -6.41
CA LEU A 35 -0.09 2.35 -7.11
C LEU A 35 -1.50 2.92 -7.07
N ARG A 36 -1.88 3.59 -5.98
CA ARG A 36 -3.15 4.29 -5.87
C ARG A 36 -3.21 5.50 -6.79
N ALA A 37 -2.15 6.30 -6.81
CA ALA A 37 -2.07 7.46 -7.69
C ALA A 37 -2.10 7.03 -9.16
N PHE A 38 -1.41 5.96 -9.56
CA PHE A 38 -1.29 5.56 -10.96
C PHE A 38 -2.08 4.28 -11.31
N VAL A 39 -3.13 3.98 -10.55
CA VAL A 39 -3.91 2.73 -10.64
C VAL A 39 -4.32 2.34 -12.07
N SER A 40 -4.80 3.31 -12.86
CA SER A 40 -5.25 3.07 -14.23
C SER A 40 -4.12 2.70 -15.18
N GLU A 41 -2.91 3.21 -14.94
CA GLU A 41 -1.75 3.01 -15.80
C GLU A 41 -0.98 1.74 -15.43
N PHE A 42 -1.02 1.38 -14.15
CA PHE A 42 -0.39 0.17 -13.61
C PHE A 42 -1.33 -1.03 -13.57
N SER A 43 -2.53 -0.92 -14.15
CA SER A 43 -3.49 -2.03 -14.27
C SER A 43 -2.80 -3.29 -14.84
N GLY A 44 -2.88 -4.40 -14.12
CA GLY A 44 -2.19 -5.66 -14.48
C GLY A 44 -0.67 -5.71 -14.23
N LYS A 45 -0.04 -4.64 -13.72
CA LYS A 45 1.40 -4.53 -13.41
C LYS A 45 1.71 -4.23 -11.94
N PHE A 46 0.75 -4.45 -11.04
CA PHE A 46 0.94 -4.17 -9.62
C PHE A 46 2.03 -5.05 -9.01
N GLU A 47 2.11 -6.32 -9.44
CA GLU A 47 3.16 -7.24 -9.01
C GLU A 47 4.55 -6.68 -9.35
N GLU A 48 4.72 -5.99 -10.49
CA GLU A 48 6.00 -5.37 -10.85
C GLU A 48 6.46 -4.34 -9.81
N VAL A 49 5.57 -3.45 -9.36
CA VAL A 49 5.89 -2.42 -8.37
C VAL A 49 6.09 -3.03 -6.98
N LEU A 50 5.30 -4.04 -6.62
CA LEU A 50 5.44 -4.72 -5.32
C LEU A 50 6.74 -5.55 -5.26
N ASP A 51 7.09 -6.25 -6.33
CA ASP A 51 8.37 -6.96 -6.44
C ASP A 51 9.54 -5.97 -6.40
N LEU A 52 9.38 -4.80 -7.04
CA LEU A 52 10.36 -3.71 -6.97
C LEU A 52 10.55 -3.20 -5.53
N ALA A 53 9.47 -3.06 -4.77
CA ALA A 53 9.51 -2.67 -3.36
C ALA A 53 10.26 -3.71 -2.52
N GLU A 54 10.01 -5.01 -2.75
CA GLU A 54 10.73 -6.10 -2.08
C GLU A 54 12.21 -6.16 -2.46
N GLU A 55 12.56 -5.88 -3.71
CA GLU A 55 13.96 -5.75 -4.12
C GLU A 55 14.64 -4.56 -3.47
N PHE A 56 13.97 -3.41 -3.42
CA PHE A 56 14.48 -2.18 -2.83
C PHE A 56 14.79 -2.37 -1.34
N LYS A 57 13.92 -3.07 -0.60
CA LYS A 57 14.13 -3.41 0.83
C LYS A 57 15.41 -4.19 1.08
N LYS A 58 15.90 -5.01 0.14
CA LYS A 58 17.13 -5.82 0.32
C LYS A 58 18.39 -4.97 0.44
N TYR A 59 18.34 -3.71 0.01
CA TYR A 59 19.45 -2.76 0.07
C TYR A 59 19.38 -1.86 1.30
N ALA A 60 18.25 -1.89 2.00
CA ALA A 60 18.06 -1.11 3.19
C ALA A 60 18.73 -1.76 4.41
N PRO A 61 19.08 -0.96 5.42
CA PRO A 61 19.60 -1.51 6.66
C PRO A 61 18.54 -2.37 7.36
N ASP A 62 18.95 -3.48 7.98
CA ASP A 62 18.09 -4.41 8.76
C ASP A 62 17.57 -3.81 10.09
N THR A 63 17.55 -2.48 10.22
CA THR A 63 17.23 -1.78 11.46
C THR A 63 16.06 -0.83 11.29
N GLY A 64 14.98 -1.07 12.04
CA GLY A 64 13.85 -0.15 12.14
C GLY A 64 12.91 -0.16 10.92
N VAL A 65 12.07 0.88 10.83
CA VAL A 65 11.20 1.08 9.68
C VAL A 65 12.04 1.69 8.56
N VAL A 66 12.34 0.90 7.54
CA VAL A 66 13.02 1.38 6.34
C VAL A 66 12.07 2.26 5.52
N ARG A 67 12.59 3.42 5.11
CA ARG A 67 11.88 4.43 4.33
C ARG A 67 12.63 4.81 3.05
N GLU A 68 13.96 4.85 3.14
CA GLU A 68 14.85 5.40 2.12
C GLU A 68 16.19 4.66 2.13
N LEU A 69 16.90 4.72 1.01
CA LEU A 69 18.26 4.25 0.84
C LEU A 69 19.25 5.41 0.89
N GLU A 70 20.40 5.19 1.51
CA GLU A 70 21.55 6.10 1.37
C GLU A 70 22.14 5.99 -0.04
N GLU A 71 22.87 7.03 -0.46
CA GLU A 71 23.45 7.15 -1.81
C GLU A 71 24.22 5.88 -2.25
N ASP A 72 25.00 5.28 -1.34
CA ASP A 72 25.78 4.06 -1.62
C ASP A 72 24.89 2.83 -1.83
N LYS A 73 23.78 2.72 -1.10
CA LYS A 73 22.81 1.63 -1.24
C LYS A 73 21.93 1.80 -2.47
N ALA A 74 21.49 3.03 -2.74
CA ALA A 74 20.77 3.38 -3.96
C ALA A 74 21.64 3.08 -5.20
N HIS A 75 22.93 3.42 -5.15
CA HIS A 75 23.90 3.06 -6.18
C HIS A 75 23.92 1.55 -6.45
N LEU A 76 24.09 0.73 -5.41
CA LEU A 76 24.15 -0.73 -5.55
C LEU A 76 22.83 -1.32 -6.08
N PHE A 77 21.70 -0.73 -5.69
CA PHE A 77 20.38 -1.12 -6.17
C PHE A 77 20.23 -0.87 -7.68
N LEU A 78 20.58 0.33 -8.15
CA LEU A 78 20.51 0.70 -9.57
C LEU A 78 21.46 -0.16 -10.42
N GLU A 79 22.70 -0.36 -9.96
CA GLU A 79 23.69 -1.18 -10.65
C GLU A 79 23.22 -2.64 -10.82
N ARG A 80 22.64 -3.24 -9.77
CA ARG A 80 22.19 -4.64 -9.82
C ARG A 80 21.08 -4.86 -10.84
N ARG A 81 20.24 -3.85 -11.08
CA ARG A 81 19.12 -3.92 -12.02
C ARG A 81 19.55 -3.78 -13.48
N GLY A 82 20.85 -3.62 -13.74
CA GLY A 82 21.35 -3.45 -15.10
C GLY A 82 21.07 -2.04 -15.65
N GLU A 83 20.65 -1.12 -14.78
CA GLU A 83 20.64 0.32 -15.05
C GLU A 83 22.09 0.81 -14.90
N THR A 84 23.02 0.20 -15.64
CA THR A 84 24.46 0.43 -15.53
C THR A 84 24.77 1.83 -16.05
N LEU A 85 24.85 2.75 -15.11
CA LEU A 85 25.29 4.10 -15.34
C LEU A 85 26.77 4.19 -14.98
N THR A 86 27.56 4.94 -15.75
CA THR A 86 28.88 5.35 -15.27
C THR A 86 28.73 6.11 -13.95
N VAL A 87 29.77 6.17 -13.10
CA VAL A 87 29.70 6.90 -11.81
C VAL A 87 29.18 8.34 -11.96
N LYS A 88 29.43 8.98 -13.11
CA LYS A 88 28.90 10.31 -13.42
C LYS A 88 27.40 10.26 -13.72
N GLU A 89 26.99 9.42 -14.66
CA GLU A 89 25.57 9.28 -15.03
C GLU A 89 24.71 8.81 -13.86
N LEU A 90 25.28 8.01 -12.96
CA LEU A 90 24.59 7.54 -11.76
C LEU A 90 24.40 8.66 -10.74
N ARG A 91 25.40 9.51 -10.54
CA ARG A 91 25.24 10.73 -9.71
C ARG A 91 24.23 11.70 -10.31
N ASP A 92 24.21 11.81 -11.64
CA ASP A 92 23.24 12.64 -12.34
C ASP A 92 21.82 12.05 -12.18
N ALA A 93 21.65 10.72 -12.29
CA ALA A 93 20.39 10.04 -12.03
C ALA A 93 19.95 10.15 -10.56
N LEU A 94 20.86 9.99 -9.59
CA LEU A 94 20.54 10.14 -8.16
C LEU A 94 20.08 11.56 -7.84
N LYS A 95 20.66 12.60 -8.45
CA LYS A 95 20.18 13.98 -8.31
C LYS A 95 18.81 14.21 -8.94
N GLU A 96 18.46 13.45 -9.97
CA GLU A 96 17.14 13.53 -10.61
C GLU A 96 16.08 12.78 -9.80
N ILE A 97 16.47 11.68 -9.16
CA ILE A 97 15.62 10.88 -8.28
C ILE A 97 15.36 11.61 -6.95
N ASP A 98 16.39 12.21 -6.35
CA ASP A 98 16.33 12.93 -5.06
C ASP A 98 15.55 14.25 -5.21
N LEU A 99 14.21 14.16 -5.13
CA LEU A 99 13.29 15.26 -5.36
C LEU A 99 13.25 16.23 -4.16
N ASP A 100 13.53 15.74 -2.95
CA ASP A 100 13.55 16.56 -1.74
C ASP A 100 14.95 17.13 -1.39
N SER A 101 15.99 16.70 -2.13
CA SER A 101 17.41 17.09 -1.98
C SER A 101 18.03 16.69 -0.65
N ASN A 102 17.61 15.55 -0.07
CA ASN A 102 18.09 15.05 1.21
C ASN A 102 19.31 14.09 1.10
N ASN A 103 19.80 13.82 -0.11
CA ASN A 103 20.86 12.85 -0.45
C ASN A 103 20.54 11.39 -0.10
N ARG A 104 19.25 11.08 0.01
CA ARG A 104 18.70 9.72 0.14
C ARG A 104 17.74 9.51 -1.01
N VAL A 105 17.37 8.25 -1.21
CA VAL A 105 16.40 7.87 -2.23
C VAL A 105 15.30 7.10 -1.54
N SER A 106 14.12 7.68 -1.50
CA SER A 106 12.89 6.98 -1.13
C SER A 106 12.44 6.04 -2.25
N PHE A 107 11.64 5.04 -1.91
CA PHE A 107 11.07 4.14 -2.91
C PHE A 107 10.12 4.88 -3.85
N ILE A 108 9.35 5.84 -3.31
CA ILE A 108 8.43 6.65 -4.11
C ILE A 108 9.20 7.48 -5.15
N GLU A 109 10.30 8.13 -4.77
CA GLU A 109 11.16 8.88 -5.69
C GLU A 109 11.68 8.00 -6.83
N TYR A 110 12.19 6.82 -6.49
CA TYR A 110 12.64 5.87 -7.50
C TYR A 110 11.51 5.44 -8.44
N CYS A 111 10.30 5.20 -7.94
CA CYS A 111 9.15 4.89 -8.79
C CYS A 111 8.79 6.06 -9.72
N MET A 112 8.79 7.29 -9.19
CA MET A 112 8.50 8.49 -9.98
C MET A 112 9.52 8.65 -11.11
N TYR A 113 10.81 8.46 -10.82
CA TYR A 113 11.87 8.47 -11.83
C TYR A 113 11.73 7.34 -12.87
N LYS A 114 11.67 6.08 -12.40
CA LYS A 114 11.63 4.88 -13.25
C LYS A 114 10.46 4.88 -14.24
N TYR A 115 9.33 5.40 -13.81
CA TYR A 115 8.10 5.44 -14.59
C TYR A 115 7.79 6.82 -15.18
N GLU A 116 8.77 7.73 -15.13
CA GLU A 116 8.73 9.07 -15.71
C GLU A 116 7.49 9.89 -15.28
N LYS A 117 7.13 9.79 -14.00
CA LYS A 117 5.98 10.47 -13.39
C LYS A 117 6.37 11.81 -12.83
N LYS A 118 5.42 12.75 -12.84
CA LYS A 118 5.63 14.09 -12.29
C LYS A 118 4.98 14.24 -10.93
N LEU A 119 5.63 15.00 -10.05
CA LEU A 119 5.18 15.17 -8.68
C LEU A 119 3.73 15.68 -8.53
N PRO A 120 3.23 16.63 -9.35
CA PRO A 120 1.82 17.03 -9.28
C PRO A 120 0.84 15.90 -9.59
N GLU A 121 1.19 14.99 -10.52
CA GLU A 121 0.35 13.87 -10.95
C GLU A 121 0.10 12.86 -9.82
N LEU A 122 1.03 12.77 -8.86
CA LEU A 122 0.93 11.91 -7.69
C LEU A 122 -0.27 12.30 -6.78
N PHE A 123 -0.61 13.59 -6.76
CA PHE A 123 -1.62 14.16 -5.85
C PHE A 123 -2.88 14.66 -6.57
N GLU A 124 -3.03 14.38 -7.86
CA GLU A 124 -4.25 14.70 -8.60
C GLU A 124 -5.45 13.94 -8.01
N GLU A 125 -6.56 14.65 -7.77
CA GLU A 125 -7.80 14.02 -7.30
C GLU A 125 -8.35 13.08 -8.38
N LYS A 126 -8.34 11.77 -8.11
CA LYS A 126 -8.90 10.74 -9.01
C LYS A 126 -10.35 10.39 -8.68
N ASP A 127 -11.03 9.79 -9.65
CA ASP A 127 -12.45 9.45 -9.55
C ASP A 127 -12.74 8.53 -8.35
N HIS A 128 -13.62 8.98 -7.46
CA HIS A 128 -13.94 8.29 -6.20
C HIS A 128 -14.72 6.99 -6.42
N GLN A 129 -15.14 6.68 -7.65
CA GLN A 129 -15.91 5.47 -7.96
C GLN A 129 -15.13 4.18 -7.67
N ILE A 130 -13.81 4.18 -7.85
CA ILE A 130 -12.96 3.01 -7.63
C ILE A 130 -12.33 2.95 -6.24
N GLU A 131 -12.60 3.94 -5.37
CA GLU A 131 -12.01 4.05 -4.03
C GLU A 131 -12.24 2.80 -3.17
N HIS A 132 -13.44 2.21 -3.24
CA HIS A 132 -13.74 0.99 -2.50
C HIS A 132 -12.99 -0.24 -3.04
N LEU A 133 -12.72 -0.30 -4.35
CA LEU A 133 -11.91 -1.34 -4.97
C LEU A 133 -10.43 -1.17 -4.58
N LEU A 134 -9.93 0.06 -4.56
CA LEU A 134 -8.58 0.40 -4.09
C LEU A 134 -8.37 -0.05 -2.64
N ARG A 135 -9.30 0.23 -1.74
CA ARG A 135 -9.23 -0.27 -0.35
C ARG A 135 -9.25 -1.78 -0.25
N ALA A 136 -10.06 -2.46 -1.07
CA ALA A 136 -10.10 -3.92 -1.11
C ALA A 136 -8.76 -4.50 -1.62
N LEU A 137 -8.13 -3.84 -2.59
CA LEU A 137 -6.81 -4.19 -3.10
C LEU A 137 -5.72 -3.96 -2.05
N GLU A 138 -5.69 -2.81 -1.38
CA GLU A 138 -4.77 -2.52 -0.27
C GLU A 138 -4.85 -3.59 0.82
N ALA A 139 -6.07 -3.94 1.26
CA ALA A 139 -6.28 -4.98 2.26
C ALA A 139 -5.82 -6.37 1.78
N ALA A 140 -5.93 -6.66 0.49
CA ALA A 140 -5.46 -7.91 -0.09
C ALA A 140 -3.92 -7.96 -0.20
N ILE A 141 -3.28 -6.83 -0.55
CA ILE A 141 -1.83 -6.67 -0.53
C ILE A 141 -1.31 -6.86 0.90
N ASP A 142 -1.93 -6.24 1.89
CA ASP A 142 -1.55 -6.39 3.30
C ASP A 142 -1.61 -7.85 3.78
N ALA A 143 -2.70 -8.55 3.45
CA ALA A 143 -2.85 -9.96 3.80
C ALA A 143 -1.77 -10.84 3.14
N TYR A 144 -1.38 -10.52 1.91
CA TYR A 144 -0.33 -11.23 1.19
C TYR A 144 1.06 -10.95 1.78
N GLN A 145 1.38 -9.69 2.04
CA GLN A 145 2.65 -9.29 2.66
C GLN A 145 2.83 -9.88 4.05
N GLN A 146 1.75 -9.95 4.85
CA GLN A 146 1.78 -10.63 6.16
C GLN A 146 2.10 -12.12 6.02
N ALA A 147 1.47 -12.82 5.07
CA ALA A 147 1.75 -14.23 4.83
C ALA A 147 3.20 -14.46 4.38
N LEU A 148 3.75 -13.56 3.55
CA LEU A 148 5.13 -13.61 3.10
C LEU A 148 6.12 -13.34 4.24
N ALA A 149 5.86 -12.34 5.09
CA ALA A 149 6.68 -12.01 6.24
C ALA A 149 6.74 -13.18 7.26
N GLU A 150 5.61 -13.85 7.51
CA GLU A 150 5.57 -15.04 8.36
C GLU A 150 6.45 -16.18 7.82
N LYS A 151 6.46 -16.36 6.48
CA LYS A 151 7.29 -17.34 5.79
C LYS A 151 8.78 -17.00 5.90
N GLN A 152 9.14 -15.75 5.59
CA GLN A 152 10.52 -15.28 5.69
C GLN A 152 11.07 -15.37 7.11
N ALA A 153 10.29 -14.96 8.13
CA ALA A 153 10.69 -15.07 9.53
C ALA A 153 10.95 -16.52 9.96
N ARG A 154 10.18 -17.47 9.44
CA ARG A 154 10.38 -18.90 9.66
C ARG A 154 11.67 -19.39 8.99
N GLU A 155 11.88 -19.04 7.72
CA GLU A 155 13.09 -19.43 6.96
C GLU A 155 14.36 -18.88 7.63
N GLU A 156 14.32 -17.65 8.10
CA GLU A 156 15.43 -17.03 8.84
C GLU A 156 15.67 -17.75 10.18
N LYS A 157 14.60 -18.07 10.92
CA LYS A 157 14.72 -18.88 12.14
C LYS A 157 15.31 -20.26 11.86
N ILE A 158 14.93 -20.91 10.76
CA ILE A 158 15.51 -22.20 10.36
C ILE A 158 17.01 -22.04 10.09
N LYS A 159 17.43 -21.04 9.30
CA LYS A 159 18.86 -20.77 9.04
C LYS A 159 19.64 -20.54 10.34
N GLN A 160 19.09 -19.77 11.27
CA GLN A 160 19.72 -19.52 12.56
C GLN A 160 19.87 -20.80 13.39
N LEU A 161 18.85 -21.65 13.40
CA LEU A 161 18.90 -22.95 14.08
C LEU A 161 19.90 -23.91 13.41
N GLU A 162 20.01 -23.90 12.08
CA GLU A 162 21.02 -24.68 11.34
C GLU A 162 22.43 -24.25 11.75
N ALA A 163 22.72 -22.94 11.74
CA ALA A 163 24.01 -22.40 12.16
C ALA A 163 24.32 -22.73 13.64
N GLN A 164 23.32 -22.70 14.54
CA GLN A 164 23.51 -23.08 15.94
C GLN A 164 23.69 -24.60 16.13
N ALA A 165 23.01 -25.41 15.33
CA ALA A 165 23.11 -26.87 15.37
C ALA A 165 24.53 -27.35 14.98
N GLU A 166 25.18 -26.65 14.06
CA GLU A 166 26.55 -26.94 13.61
C GLU A 166 27.61 -26.69 14.70
N GLN A 167 27.38 -25.73 15.60
CA GLN A 167 28.31 -25.41 16.69
C GLN A 167 28.45 -26.54 17.74
N GLY A 168 27.52 -27.50 17.76
CA GLY A 168 27.53 -28.64 18.68
C GLY A 168 27.23 -28.29 20.14
N GLY A 169 27.53 -29.22 21.06
CA GLY A 169 27.26 -29.07 22.50
C GLY A 169 25.77 -29.04 22.87
N VAL A 170 25.46 -28.67 24.12
CA VAL A 170 24.07 -28.66 24.63
C VAL A 170 23.20 -27.65 23.88
N LYS A 171 23.75 -26.49 23.49
CA LYS A 171 23.04 -25.49 22.68
C LYS A 171 22.75 -26.01 21.27
N GLY A 172 23.71 -26.62 20.59
CA GLY A 172 23.50 -27.22 19.27
C GLY A 172 22.51 -28.39 19.30
N MET A 173 22.51 -29.21 20.36
CA MET A 173 21.50 -30.27 20.52
C MET A 173 20.09 -29.73 20.71
N ARG A 174 19.91 -28.62 21.44
CA ARG A 174 18.61 -27.93 21.55
C ARG A 174 18.17 -27.36 20.20
N ALA A 175 19.09 -26.72 19.47
CA ALA A 175 18.79 -26.18 18.14
C ALA A 175 18.38 -27.28 17.15
N LYS A 176 19.03 -28.45 17.18
CA LYS A 176 18.63 -29.62 16.38
C LYS A 176 17.22 -30.10 16.70
N ALA A 177 16.89 -30.22 17.99
CA ALA A 177 15.55 -30.64 18.41
C ALA A 177 14.47 -29.64 17.98
N GLU A 178 14.73 -28.33 18.12
CA GLU A 178 13.79 -27.28 17.69
C GLU A 178 13.64 -27.26 16.16
N LEU A 179 14.73 -27.42 15.41
CA LEU A 179 14.72 -27.50 13.96
C LEU A 179 13.94 -28.73 13.46
N GLU A 180 14.11 -29.88 14.10
CA GLU A 180 13.33 -31.08 13.80
C GLU A 180 11.84 -30.88 14.10
N ALA A 181 11.51 -30.23 15.23
CA ALA A 181 10.14 -29.87 15.55
C ALA A 181 9.53 -28.91 14.51
N MET A 182 10.28 -27.89 14.06
CA MET A 182 9.83 -26.98 13.01
C MET A 182 9.63 -27.71 11.68
N ARG A 183 10.54 -28.60 11.28
CA ARG A 183 10.42 -29.40 10.04
C ARG A 183 9.22 -30.35 10.05
N ASN A 184 8.85 -30.87 11.22
CA ASN A 184 7.71 -31.76 11.41
C ASN A 184 6.37 -31.02 11.62
N GLU A 185 6.39 -29.70 11.76
CA GLU A 185 5.19 -28.89 11.90
C GLU A 185 4.37 -28.90 10.60
N ASP A 186 3.04 -29.09 10.71
CA ASP A 186 2.14 -29.05 9.56
C ASP A 186 2.12 -27.67 8.89
N GLN A 187 2.49 -27.62 7.60
CA GLN A 187 2.53 -26.40 6.79
C GLN A 187 1.22 -26.13 6.04
N LEU A 188 0.26 -27.06 6.06
CA LEU A 188 -0.93 -26.99 5.21
C LEU A 188 -1.71 -25.69 5.40
N GLU A 189 -1.98 -25.31 6.64
CA GLU A 189 -2.74 -24.09 6.93
C GLU A 189 -1.97 -22.83 6.54
N ARG A 190 -0.63 -22.82 6.63
CA ARG A 190 0.19 -21.67 6.21
C ARG A 190 0.21 -21.55 4.69
N ASN A 191 0.49 -22.64 3.99
CA ASN A 191 0.47 -22.69 2.53
C ASN A 191 -0.91 -22.29 1.98
N LYS A 192 -1.98 -22.75 2.64
CA LYS A 192 -3.35 -22.37 2.29
C LYS A 192 -3.59 -20.87 2.49
N ARG A 193 -3.11 -20.26 3.58
CA ARG A 193 -3.19 -18.80 3.78
C ARG A 193 -2.45 -18.03 2.71
N GLU A 194 -1.21 -18.41 2.37
CA GLU A 194 -0.41 -17.79 1.30
C GLU A 194 -1.14 -17.85 -0.06
N ILE A 195 -1.63 -19.05 -0.44
CA ILE A 195 -2.38 -19.24 -1.69
C ILE A 195 -3.67 -18.40 -1.69
N GLN A 196 -4.43 -18.40 -0.59
CA GLN A 196 -5.66 -17.63 -0.48
C GLN A 196 -5.40 -16.12 -0.52
N ALA A 197 -4.35 -15.64 0.13
CA ALA A 197 -3.96 -14.23 0.11
C ALA A 197 -3.58 -13.80 -1.31
N GLY A 198 -2.74 -14.57 -2.00
CA GLY A 198 -2.38 -14.29 -3.40
C GLY A 198 -3.59 -14.37 -4.34
N ALA A 199 -4.52 -15.29 -4.12
CA ALA A 199 -5.77 -15.35 -4.89
C ALA A 199 -6.66 -14.11 -4.66
N LYS A 200 -6.78 -13.64 -3.42
CA LYS A 200 -7.52 -12.42 -3.08
C LYS A 200 -6.88 -11.19 -3.71
N GLN A 201 -5.55 -11.08 -3.68
CA GLN A 201 -4.81 -9.99 -4.31
C GLN A 201 -5.08 -9.95 -5.81
N ARG A 202 -4.93 -11.08 -6.52
CA ARG A 202 -5.23 -11.15 -7.96
C ARG A 202 -6.70 -10.87 -8.29
N ALA A 203 -7.63 -11.26 -7.41
CA ALA A 203 -9.05 -10.98 -7.60
C ALA A 203 -9.36 -9.48 -7.41
N ALA A 204 -8.81 -8.85 -6.37
CA ALA A 204 -8.96 -7.41 -6.14
C ALA A 204 -8.31 -6.60 -7.27
N GLN A 205 -7.16 -7.05 -7.77
CA GLN A 205 -6.49 -6.44 -8.92
C GLN A 205 -7.39 -6.46 -10.15
N LYS A 206 -7.92 -7.63 -10.50
CA LYS A 206 -8.86 -7.76 -11.63
C LYS A 206 -10.12 -6.91 -11.46
N ALA A 207 -10.60 -6.72 -10.22
CA ALA A 207 -11.75 -5.86 -9.97
C ALA A 207 -11.42 -4.39 -10.25
N VAL A 208 -10.23 -3.93 -9.87
CA VAL A 208 -9.74 -2.60 -10.21
C VAL A 208 -9.55 -2.45 -11.73
N ASP A 209 -8.93 -3.43 -12.37
CA ASP A 209 -8.65 -3.42 -13.83
C ASP A 209 -9.92 -3.34 -14.68
N ASN A 210 -10.97 -4.08 -14.30
CA ASN A 210 -12.23 -4.11 -15.03
C ASN A 210 -13.17 -2.95 -14.68
N GLY A 211 -12.77 -2.07 -13.75
CA GLY A 211 -13.64 -1.08 -13.13
C GLY A 211 -14.71 -1.71 -12.24
N ASP A 212 -15.50 -0.89 -11.55
CA ASP A 212 -16.64 -1.38 -10.76
C ASP A 212 -17.89 -1.54 -11.65
N PRO A 213 -18.28 -2.77 -12.06
CA PRO A 213 -19.49 -2.99 -12.84
C PRO A 213 -20.77 -2.62 -12.07
N TYR A 214 -20.69 -2.45 -10.75
CA TYR A 214 -21.79 -2.06 -9.88
C TYR A 214 -21.72 -0.58 -9.48
N ALA A 215 -20.83 0.23 -10.02
CA ALA A 215 -20.67 1.63 -9.57
C ALA A 215 -21.97 2.44 -9.73
N GLU A 216 -22.66 2.23 -10.85
CA GLU A 216 -23.97 2.80 -11.14
C GLU A 216 -25.05 2.31 -10.15
N GLU A 217 -25.03 1.02 -9.80
CA GLU A 217 -25.99 0.41 -8.89
C GLU A 217 -25.74 0.81 -7.44
N GLN A 218 -24.48 0.89 -7.01
CA GLN A 218 -24.08 1.42 -5.70
C GLN A 218 -24.46 2.89 -5.56
N LYS A 219 -24.27 3.71 -6.62
CA LYS A 219 -24.76 5.10 -6.66
C LYS A 219 -26.27 5.18 -6.53
N ARG A 220 -27.02 4.29 -7.21
CA ARG A 220 -28.49 4.22 -7.11
C ARG A 220 -28.94 3.87 -5.69
N LEU A 221 -28.35 2.84 -5.09
CA LEU A 221 -28.66 2.39 -3.74
C LEU A 221 -28.31 3.44 -2.68
N ALA A 222 -27.17 4.13 -2.82
CA ALA A 222 -26.77 5.22 -1.92
C ALA A 222 -27.73 6.41 -2.03
N ALA A 223 -28.15 6.78 -3.25
CA ALA A 223 -29.14 7.84 -3.47
C ALA A 223 -30.51 7.48 -2.89
N GLU A 224 -30.95 6.23 -3.04
CA GLU A 224 -32.19 5.72 -2.47
C GLU A 224 -32.16 5.74 -0.94
N LYS A 225 -31.05 5.28 -0.33
CA LYS A 225 -30.86 5.31 1.12
C LYS A 225 -30.87 6.74 1.67
N LYS A 226 -30.20 7.68 0.99
CA LYS A 226 -30.19 9.10 1.37
C LYS A 226 -31.60 9.71 1.31
N LYS A 227 -32.38 9.42 0.27
CA LYS A 227 -33.79 9.85 0.18
C LYS A 227 -34.62 9.30 1.33
N ARG A 228 -34.46 8.01 1.64
CA ARG A 228 -35.18 7.36 2.75
C ARG A 228 -34.82 8.00 4.11
N GLU A 229 -33.55 8.31 4.35
CA GLU A 229 -33.11 8.99 5.57
C GLU A 229 -33.65 10.43 5.66
N GLU A 230 -33.73 11.16 4.54
CA GLU A 230 -34.33 12.50 4.49
C GLU A 230 -35.85 12.46 4.75
N GLU A 231 -36.55 11.48 4.19
CA GLU A 231 -37.98 11.25 4.45
C GLU A 231 -38.22 10.88 5.91
N GLU A 232 -37.42 9.98 6.49
CA GLU A 232 -37.55 9.59 7.89
C GLU A 232 -37.28 10.77 8.83
N LYS A 233 -36.30 11.63 8.51
CA LYS A 233 -36.05 12.87 9.24
C LYS A 233 -37.23 13.83 9.16
N LYS A 234 -37.84 14.00 7.98
CA LYS A 234 -39.05 14.83 7.82
C LYS A 234 -40.22 14.29 8.62
N GLN A 235 -40.51 12.98 8.52
CA GLN A 235 -41.57 12.34 9.30
C GLN A 235 -41.35 12.48 10.81
N ARG A 236 -40.10 12.33 11.28
CA ARG A 236 -39.76 12.55 12.69
C ARG A 236 -39.95 14.00 13.12
N ALA A 237 -39.59 14.97 12.27
CA ALA A 237 -39.80 16.39 12.55
C ALA A 237 -41.29 16.75 12.60
N GLU A 238 -42.09 16.24 11.66
CA GLU A 238 -43.54 16.43 11.62
C GLU A 238 -44.24 15.77 12.82
N ALA A 239 -43.85 14.54 13.18
CA ALA A 239 -44.37 13.87 14.37
C ALA A 239 -44.06 14.66 15.65
N ARG A 240 -42.83 15.20 15.78
CA ARG A 240 -42.46 16.08 16.90
C ARG A 240 -43.27 17.37 16.92
N ALA A 241 -43.49 18.01 15.77
CA ALA A 241 -44.30 19.22 15.67
C ALA A 241 -45.76 18.97 16.07
N ARG A 242 -46.36 17.87 15.61
CA ARG A 242 -47.73 17.46 15.99
C ARG A 242 -47.87 17.18 17.48
N LEU A 243 -46.88 16.51 18.08
CA LEU A 243 -46.87 16.27 19.53
C LEU A 243 -46.74 17.58 20.32
N ALA A 244 -45.91 18.52 19.84
CA ALA A 244 -45.78 19.83 20.47
C ALA A 244 -47.07 20.66 20.37
N GLU A 245 -47.78 20.64 19.25
CA GLU A 245 -49.09 21.29 19.13
C GLU A 245 -50.15 20.65 20.03
N LYS A 246 -50.19 19.31 20.09
CA LYS A 246 -51.12 18.60 20.96
C LYS A 246 -50.86 18.88 22.44
N ALA A 247 -49.60 19.04 22.83
CA ALA A 247 -49.23 19.43 24.19
C ALA A 247 -49.67 20.87 24.53
N LYS A 248 -49.67 21.79 23.56
CA LYS A 248 -50.18 23.17 23.76
C LYS A 248 -51.70 23.25 23.92
N LEU A 249 -52.45 22.29 23.36
CA LEU A 249 -53.91 22.21 23.50
C LEU A 249 -54.37 21.68 24.86
N TRP A 250 -53.46 21.11 25.66
CA TRP A 250 -53.76 20.47 26.96
C TRP A 250 -53.19 21.25 28.16
N ASN A 251 -52.55 22.40 27.91
CA ASN A 251 -52.14 23.40 28.91
C ASN A 251 -53.03 24.65 28.75
#